data_AF-A0A2J6T524-F1
#
_entry.id   AF-A0A2J6T524-F1
#
_cell.length_a   1.000
_cell.length_b   1.000
_cell.length_c   1.000
_cell.angle_alpha   90.00
_cell.angle_beta   90.00
_cell.angle_gamma   90.00
#
_symmetry.space_group_name_H-M   'P 1'
#
loop_
_entity.id
_entity.type
_entity.pdbx_description
1 polymer ?
#
loop_
_entity_poly.entity_id
_entity_poly.type
_entity_poly.pdbx_seq_one_letter_code
_entity_poly.pdbx_strand_id
1 'polypeptide(L)'
;MAPVSQADHHDVVERQLKNVIQDLYQLMIQVNAYDLAGRPTRDVLESSVTELDRTLEKIHNTSNHPTTQLPSIPPELLQYVDNGRNPDIYTREFVELARKGNQLMKGKLEAFGSFRDVLAEVMVAGLPELRKDVVDVVVKTGGHEGVVGKEEKAS
;
A
#
# COMPACT_ATOMS: atom_id res chain seq x y z
N MET A 1 19.47 -8.47 9.38
CA MET A 1 19.60 -7.08 9.84
C MET A 1 19.25 -6.19 8.66
N ALA A 2 18.15 -5.42 8.75
CA ALA A 2 17.79 -4.46 7.71
C ALA A 2 18.83 -3.32 7.67
N PRO A 3 19.12 -2.72 6.51
CA PRO A 3 20.22 -1.77 6.38
C PRO A 3 19.89 -0.47 7.13
N VAL A 4 20.81 -0.07 8.00
CA VAL A 4 20.69 1.06 8.93
C VAL A 4 20.81 2.43 8.24
N SER A 5 21.12 2.48 6.94
CA SER A 5 21.40 3.73 6.20
C SER A 5 20.16 4.48 5.73
N GLN A 6 19.00 3.81 5.60
CA GLN A 6 17.79 4.46 5.07
C GLN A 6 17.09 5.35 6.11
N ALA A 7 17.23 5.00 7.40
CA ALA A 7 16.67 5.78 8.51
C ALA A 7 17.33 7.15 8.61
N ASP A 8 18.65 7.23 8.45
CA ASP A 8 19.39 8.50 8.60
C ASP A 8 18.92 9.60 7.64
N HIS A 9 18.64 9.26 6.38
CA HIS A 9 18.19 10.24 5.38
C HIS A 9 16.74 10.69 5.60
N HIS A 10 15.85 9.75 5.95
CA HIS A 10 14.46 10.06 6.30
C HIS A 10 14.39 10.98 7.53
N ASP A 11 15.15 10.67 8.57
CA ASP A 11 15.20 11.44 9.81
C ASP A 11 15.76 12.86 9.60
N VAL A 12 16.66 13.04 8.63
CA VAL A 12 17.17 14.37 8.27
C VAL A 12 16.08 15.20 7.59
N VAL A 13 15.36 14.63 6.61
CA VAL A 13 14.26 15.34 5.94
C VAL A 13 13.14 15.65 6.92
N GLU A 14 12.78 14.72 7.81
CA GLU A 14 11.77 14.95 8.86
C GLU A 14 12.16 16.09 9.80
N ARG A 15 13.43 16.13 10.25
CA ARG A 15 13.94 17.23 11.08
C ARG A 15 13.88 18.57 10.36
N GLN A 16 14.25 18.61 9.08
CA GLN A 16 14.17 19.83 8.28
C GLN A 16 12.71 20.28 8.10
N LEU A 17 11.76 19.36 7.91
CA LEU A 17 10.33 19.67 7.83
C LEU A 17 9.81 20.27 9.14
N LYS A 18 10.22 19.72 10.28
CA LYS A 18 9.89 20.29 11.61
C LYS A 18 10.41 21.72 11.78
N ASN A 19 11.61 22.00 11.26
CA ASN A 19 12.17 23.36 11.29
C ASN A 19 11.33 24.31 10.44
N VAL A 20 10.90 23.93 9.23
CA VAL A 20 10.00 24.76 8.41
C VAL A 20 8.71 25.10 9.14
N ILE A 21 8.09 24.12 9.81
CA ILE A 21 6.88 24.33 10.60
C ILE A 21 7.14 25.33 11.75
N GLN A 22 8.29 25.21 12.41
CA GLN A 22 8.71 26.11 13.48
C GLN A 22 8.93 27.54 12.96
N ASP A 23 9.59 27.70 11.81
CA ASP A 23 9.84 28.99 11.15
C ASP A 23 8.51 29.68 10.79
N LEU A 24 7.55 28.94 10.24
CA LEU A 24 6.19 29.43 9.95
C LEU A 24 5.45 29.87 11.21
N TYR A 25 5.55 29.10 12.29
CA TYR A 25 4.93 29.44 13.58
C TYR A 25 5.54 30.72 14.18
N GLN A 26 6.87 30.84 14.14
CA GLN A 26 7.57 32.02 14.61
C GLN A 26 7.22 33.27 13.80
N LEU A 27 7.15 33.15 12.47
CA LEU A 27 6.68 34.22 11.58
C LEU A 27 5.25 34.66 11.92
N MET A 28 4.34 33.71 12.14
CA MET A 28 2.97 34.03 12.55
C MET A 28 2.94 34.84 13.85
N ILE A 29 3.73 34.47 14.86
CA ILE A 29 3.83 35.23 16.12
C ILE A 29 4.37 36.64 15.86
N GLN A 30 5.45 36.77 15.10
CA GLN A 30 6.07 38.07 14.81
C GLN A 30 5.15 39.01 14.04
N VAL A 31 4.37 38.48 13.08
CA VAL A 31 3.37 39.25 12.34
C VAL A 31 2.21 39.64 13.24
N ASN A 32 1.74 38.75 14.11
CA ASN A 32 0.67 39.07 15.05
C ASN A 32 1.09 40.12 16.08
N ALA A 33 2.35 40.07 16.53
CA ALA A 33 2.94 41.02 17.48
C ALA A 33 3.54 42.27 16.83
N TYR A 34 3.33 42.46 15.51
CA TYR A 34 3.99 43.50 14.75
C TYR A 34 3.62 44.89 15.29
N ASP A 35 4.64 45.68 15.62
CA ASP A 35 4.52 47.07 16.12
C ASP A 35 3.75 47.26 17.45
N LEU A 36 3.33 46.18 18.12
CA LEU A 36 2.63 46.27 19.42
C LEU A 36 3.48 46.85 20.56
N ALA A 37 4.81 46.79 20.44
CA ALA A 37 5.76 47.22 21.47
C ALA A 37 6.52 48.52 21.12
N GLY A 38 6.17 49.20 20.00
CA GLY A 38 6.88 50.40 19.53
C GLY A 38 8.37 50.18 19.23
N ARG A 39 8.79 48.92 19.04
CA ARG A 39 10.15 48.55 18.64
C ARG A 39 10.17 48.27 17.14
N PRO A 40 11.23 48.65 16.41
CA PRO A 40 11.36 48.31 14.99
C PRO A 40 11.50 46.78 14.84
N THR A 41 10.38 46.11 14.57
CA THR A 41 10.30 44.65 14.32
C THR A 41 10.50 44.29 12.85
N ARG A 42 10.68 45.28 11.98
CA ARG A 42 10.85 45.09 10.53
C ARG A 42 12.06 44.23 10.20
N ASP A 43 13.24 44.55 10.74
CA ASP A 43 14.48 43.86 10.41
C ASP A 43 14.46 42.40 10.89
N VAL A 44 13.78 42.14 12.02
CA VAL A 44 13.58 40.78 12.57
C VAL A 44 12.64 39.97 11.68
N LEU A 45 11.58 40.59 11.18
CA LEU A 45 10.65 39.95 10.25
C LEU A 45 11.33 39.63 8.91
N GLU A 46 12.10 40.56 8.37
CA GLU A 46 12.88 40.37 7.13
C GLU A 46 13.90 39.24 7.27
N SER A 47 14.61 39.18 8.41
CA SER A 47 15.51 38.08 8.72
C SER A 47 14.76 36.74 8.82
N SER A 48 13.59 36.71 9.43
CA SER A 48 12.81 35.47 9.63
C SER A 48 12.21 34.95 8.31
N VAL A 49 11.81 35.84 7.40
CA VAL A 49 11.37 35.46 6.04
C VAL A 49 12.55 34.91 5.24
N THR A 50 13.73 35.53 5.35
CA THR A 50 14.95 35.06 4.68
C THR A 50 15.40 33.69 5.23
N GLU A 51 15.20 33.45 6.53
CA GLU A 51 15.48 32.16 7.16
C GLU A 51 14.53 31.07 6.67
N LEU A 52 13.21 31.35 6.61
CA LEU A 52 12.22 30.42 6.05
C LEU A 52 12.59 30.02 4.62
N ASP A 53 12.95 30.98 3.77
CA ASP A 53 13.36 30.74 2.38
C ASP A 53 14.54 29.76 2.31
N ARG A 54 15.59 30.00 3.10
CA ARG A 54 16.75 29.10 3.20
C ARG A 54 16.37 27.71 3.72
N THR A 55 15.46 27.60 4.68
CA THR A 55 15.02 26.31 5.21
C THR A 55 14.22 25.53 4.16
N LEU A 56 13.37 26.21 3.37
CA LEU A 56 12.63 25.63 2.25
C LEU A 56 13.55 25.14 1.12
N GLU A 57 14.56 25.93 0.75
CA GLU A 57 15.58 25.50 -0.21
C GLU A 57 16.34 24.28 0.29
N LYS A 58 16.72 24.28 1.57
CA LYS A 58 17.46 23.17 2.19
C LYS A 58 16.68 21.86 2.15
N ILE A 59 15.39 21.87 2.50
CA ILE A 59 14.56 20.66 2.45
C ILE A 59 14.31 20.20 1.01
N HIS A 60 14.13 21.13 0.07
CA HIS A 60 13.99 20.79 -1.35
C HIS A 60 15.25 20.08 -1.87
N ASN A 61 16.42 20.64 -1.62
CA ASN A 61 17.70 20.09 -2.06
C ASN A 61 18.00 18.75 -1.40
N THR A 62 17.70 18.60 -0.10
CA THR A 62 17.92 17.35 0.64
C THR A 62 16.99 16.25 0.14
N SER A 63 15.71 16.57 -0.09
CA SER A 63 14.70 15.58 -0.52
C SER A 63 14.92 15.09 -1.95
N ASN A 64 15.39 15.98 -2.84
CA ASN A 64 15.68 15.64 -4.24
C ASN A 64 17.11 15.13 -4.47
N HIS A 65 17.92 15.04 -3.42
CA HIS A 65 19.31 14.58 -3.56
C HIS A 65 19.33 13.10 -4.00
N PRO A 66 20.18 12.70 -4.98
CA PRO A 66 20.20 11.33 -5.50
C PRO A 66 20.50 10.24 -4.47
N THR A 67 21.14 10.61 -3.36
CA THR A 67 21.46 9.70 -2.25
C THR A 67 20.32 9.56 -1.25
N THR A 68 19.34 10.46 -1.29
CA THR A 68 18.17 10.43 -0.40
C THR A 68 17.13 9.49 -1.00
N GLN A 69 16.96 8.31 -0.39
CA GLN A 69 15.98 7.31 -0.83
C GLN A 69 14.70 7.43 -0.02
N LEU A 70 13.78 8.28 -0.49
CA LEU A 70 12.44 8.39 0.08
C LEU A 70 11.54 7.25 -0.42
N PRO A 71 10.59 6.77 0.40
CA PRO A 71 9.65 5.74 -0.01
C PRO A 71 8.70 6.27 -1.10
N SER A 72 8.29 5.38 -2.01
CA SER A 72 7.22 5.69 -2.95
C SER A 72 5.88 5.71 -2.22
N ILE A 73 5.11 6.78 -2.42
CA ILE A 73 3.81 6.99 -1.79
C ILE A 73 2.71 6.78 -2.83
N PRO A 74 1.78 5.83 -2.62
CA PRO A 74 0.57 5.68 -3.42
C PRO A 74 -0.21 7.01 -3.56
N PRO A 75 -0.68 7.40 -4.76
CA PRO A 75 -1.45 8.63 -4.95
C PRO A 75 -2.70 8.71 -4.09
N GLU A 76 -3.33 7.56 -3.80
CA GLU A 76 -4.53 7.50 -2.96
C GLU A 76 -4.23 7.94 -1.52
N LEU A 77 -3.01 7.69 -1.01
CA LEU A 77 -2.60 8.14 0.32
C LEU A 77 -2.49 9.67 0.42
N LEU A 78 -2.13 10.37 -0.67
CA LEU A 78 -2.11 11.83 -0.70
C LEU A 78 -3.53 12.39 -0.44
N GLN A 79 -4.54 11.80 -1.05
CA GLN A 79 -5.94 12.21 -0.84
C GLN A 79 -6.39 12.03 0.62
N TYR A 80 -5.86 11.04 1.34
CA TYR A 80 -6.15 10.88 2.78
C TYR A 80 -5.58 12.05 3.58
N VAL A 81 -4.32 12.41 3.32
CA VAL A 81 -3.64 13.51 4.01
C VAL A 81 -4.29 14.86 3.68
N ASP A 82 -4.60 15.13 2.40
CA ASP A 82 -5.23 16.37 1.94
C ASP A 82 -6.61 16.61 2.60
N ASN A 83 -7.36 15.53 2.84
CA ASN A 83 -8.65 15.59 3.53
C ASN A 83 -8.53 15.58 5.06
N GLY A 84 -7.32 15.58 5.62
CA GLY A 84 -7.08 15.49 7.06
C GLY A 84 -7.44 14.14 7.68
N ARG A 85 -7.55 13.07 6.87
CA ARG A 85 -7.83 11.71 7.32
C ARG A 85 -6.53 11.00 7.69
N ASN A 86 -6.57 10.19 8.75
CA ASN A 86 -5.39 9.40 9.15
C ASN A 86 -4.97 8.44 8.01
N PRO A 87 -3.73 8.55 7.47
CA PRO A 87 -3.24 7.67 6.40
C PRO A 87 -3.15 6.19 6.80
N ASP A 88 -3.06 5.86 8.10
CA ASP A 88 -3.06 4.46 8.57
C ASP A 88 -4.33 3.72 8.19
N ILE A 89 -5.43 4.45 7.99
CA ILE A 89 -6.70 3.86 7.59
C ILE A 89 -6.61 3.27 6.18
N TYR A 90 -5.89 3.91 5.26
CA TYR A 90 -5.65 3.35 3.92
C TYR A 90 -4.89 2.03 4.00
N THR A 91 -3.82 1.98 4.79
CA THR A 91 -3.03 0.74 4.96
C THR A 91 -3.89 -0.38 5.54
N ARG A 92 -4.73 -0.06 6.53
CA ARG A 92 -5.69 -1.00 7.10
C ARG A 92 -6.70 -1.50 6.05
N GLU A 93 -7.34 -0.59 5.32
CA GLU A 93 -8.32 -0.91 4.27
C GLU A 93 -7.70 -1.77 3.17
N PHE A 94 -6.44 -1.49 2.79
CA PHE A 94 -5.69 -2.26 1.80
C PHE A 94 -5.46 -3.70 2.25
N VAL A 95 -5.03 -3.91 3.51
CA VAL A 95 -4.85 -5.25 4.08
C VAL A 95 -6.19 -5.98 4.20
N GLU A 96 -7.25 -5.29 4.61
CA GLU A 96 -8.60 -5.86 4.67
C GLU A 96 -9.10 -6.28 3.28
N LEU A 97 -8.87 -5.46 2.25
CA LEU A 97 -9.23 -5.74 0.87
C LEU A 97 -8.44 -6.93 0.32
N ALA A 98 -7.12 -6.98 0.54
CA ALA A 98 -6.27 -8.10 0.12
C ALA A 98 -6.73 -9.42 0.76
N ARG A 99 -7.03 -9.40 2.06
CA ARG A 99 -7.57 -10.56 2.78
C ARG A 99 -8.91 -11.01 2.20
N LYS A 100 -9.83 -10.07 1.97
CA LYS A 100 -11.16 -10.36 1.39
C LYS A 100 -11.03 -10.92 -0.02
N GLY A 101 -10.13 -10.36 -0.84
CA GLY A 101 -9.82 -10.83 -2.19
C GLY A 101 -9.27 -12.25 -2.19
N ASN A 102 -8.33 -12.55 -1.31
CA ASN A 102 -7.75 -13.90 -1.18
C ASN A 102 -8.78 -14.94 -0.75
N GLN A 103 -9.64 -14.60 0.23
CA GLN A 103 -10.72 -15.48 0.68
C GLN A 103 -11.75 -15.72 -0.43
N LEU A 104 -12.15 -14.67 -1.14
CA LEU A 104 -13.07 -14.77 -2.27
C LEU A 104 -12.48 -15.65 -3.38
N MET A 105 -11.21 -15.46 -3.72
CA MET A 105 -10.55 -16.26 -4.76
C MET A 105 -10.45 -17.73 -4.34
N LYS A 106 -10.06 -17.99 -3.09
CA LYS A 106 -10.03 -19.35 -2.54
C LYS A 106 -11.40 -20.02 -2.63
N GLY A 107 -12.46 -19.34 -2.18
CA GLY A 107 -13.83 -19.87 -2.25
C GLY A 107 -14.29 -20.14 -3.69
N LYS A 108 -13.92 -19.28 -4.66
CA LYS A 108 -14.16 -19.54 -6.09
C LYS A 108 -13.44 -20.78 -6.58
N LEU A 109 -12.16 -20.94 -6.25
CA LEU A 109 -11.37 -22.12 -6.63
C LEU A 109 -11.97 -23.41 -6.06
N GLU A 110 -12.38 -23.39 -4.80
CA GLU A 110 -13.06 -24.52 -4.15
C GLU A 110 -14.39 -24.85 -4.84
N ALA A 111 -15.23 -23.85 -5.11
CA ALA A 111 -16.51 -24.04 -5.79
C ALA A 111 -16.35 -24.58 -7.22
N PHE A 112 -15.39 -24.05 -7.99
CA PHE A 112 -15.07 -24.57 -9.33
C PHE A 112 -14.50 -25.99 -9.26
N GLY A 113 -13.68 -26.30 -8.24
CA GLY A 113 -13.20 -27.65 -7.99
C GLY A 113 -14.35 -28.63 -7.73
N SER A 114 -15.28 -28.28 -6.83
CA SER A 114 -16.46 -29.11 -6.57
C SER A 114 -17.36 -29.27 -7.79
N PHE A 115 -17.57 -28.20 -8.57
CA PHE A 115 -18.34 -28.28 -9.81
C PHE A 115 -17.69 -29.20 -10.85
N ARG A 116 -16.37 -29.09 -11.05
CA ARG A 116 -15.59 -29.99 -11.90
C ARG A 116 -15.81 -31.45 -11.48
N ASP A 117 -15.72 -31.73 -10.19
CA ASP A 117 -15.80 -33.09 -9.67
C ASP A 117 -17.18 -33.71 -9.90
N VAL A 118 -18.25 -32.99 -9.58
CA VAL A 118 -19.64 -33.44 -9.84
C VAL A 118 -19.90 -33.60 -11.34
N LEU A 119 -19.41 -32.67 -12.17
CA LEU A 119 -19.57 -32.76 -13.61
C LEU A 119 -18.87 -34.00 -14.17
N ALA A 120 -17.66 -34.31 -13.70
CA ALA A 120 -16.91 -35.49 -14.12
C ALA A 120 -17.64 -36.79 -13.77
N GLU A 121 -18.21 -36.89 -12.56
CA GLU A 121 -19.03 -38.04 -12.15
C GLU A 121 -20.25 -38.24 -13.06
N VAL A 122 -21.00 -37.16 -13.33
CA VAL A 122 -22.19 -37.20 -14.20
C VAL A 122 -21.81 -37.55 -15.64
N MET A 123 -20.70 -37.02 -16.15
CA MET A 123 -20.22 -37.32 -17.50
C MET A 123 -19.84 -38.79 -17.65
N VAL A 124 -19.16 -39.39 -16.67
CA VAL A 124 -18.82 -40.82 -16.74
C VAL A 124 -20.03 -41.74 -16.54
N ALA A 125 -21.01 -41.32 -15.73
CA ALA A 125 -22.26 -42.04 -15.60
C ALA A 125 -23.10 -42.02 -16.89
N GLY A 126 -23.11 -40.89 -17.61
CA GLY A 126 -23.87 -40.73 -18.86
C GLY A 126 -23.16 -41.21 -20.12
N LEU A 127 -21.82 -41.17 -20.13
CA LEU A 127 -20.95 -41.49 -21.28
C LEU A 127 -19.72 -42.31 -20.81
N PRO A 128 -19.91 -43.60 -20.50
CA PRO A 128 -18.84 -44.45 -19.95
C PRO A 128 -17.60 -44.55 -20.84
N GLU A 129 -17.77 -44.45 -22.16
CA GLU A 129 -16.69 -44.49 -23.15
C GLU A 129 -15.70 -43.33 -23.05
N LEU A 130 -16.12 -42.20 -22.47
CA LEU A 130 -15.29 -41.01 -22.30
C LEU A 130 -14.53 -40.99 -20.97
N ARG A 131 -14.65 -42.03 -20.13
CA ARG A 131 -14.06 -42.08 -18.78
C ARG A 131 -12.59 -41.66 -18.77
N LYS A 132 -11.78 -42.22 -19.67
CA LYS A 132 -10.34 -41.96 -19.71
C LYS A 132 -10.03 -40.49 -19.97
N ASP A 133 -10.75 -39.87 -20.91
CA ASP A 133 -10.56 -38.47 -21.27
C ASP A 133 -11.05 -37.54 -20.15
N VAL A 134 -12.18 -37.87 -19.50
CA VAL A 134 -12.71 -37.13 -18.36
C VAL A 134 -11.71 -37.16 -17.18
N VAL A 135 -11.15 -38.33 -16.86
CA VAL A 135 -10.13 -38.46 -15.81
C VAL A 135 -8.89 -37.61 -16.13
N ASP A 136 -8.40 -37.66 -17.37
CA ASP A 136 -7.24 -36.86 -17.81
C ASP A 136 -7.50 -35.35 -17.65
N VAL A 137 -8.69 -34.86 -18.02
CA VAL A 137 -9.07 -33.45 -17.84
C VAL A 137 -9.17 -33.09 -16.36
N VAL A 138 -9.75 -33.95 -15.51
CA VAL A 138 -9.85 -33.71 -14.06
C VAL A 138 -8.46 -33.56 -13.44
N VAL A 139 -7.53 -34.46 -13.75
CA VAL A 139 -6.15 -34.39 -13.24
C VAL A 139 -5.44 -33.13 -13.73
N LYS A 140 -5.54 -32.81 -15.03
CA LYS A 140 -4.93 -31.61 -15.62
C LYS A 140 -5.49 -30.30 -15.08
N THR A 141 -6.71 -30.31 -14.53
CA THR A 141 -7.36 -29.14 -13.92
C THR A 141 -7.26 -29.12 -12.40
N GLY A 142 -6.28 -29.85 -11.83
CA GLY A 142 -5.97 -29.84 -10.39
C GLY A 142 -6.90 -30.73 -9.54
N GLY A 143 -7.57 -31.68 -10.17
CA GLY A 143 -8.40 -32.70 -9.54
C GLY A 143 -7.64 -34.01 -9.33
N HIS A 144 -8.36 -35.02 -8.85
CA HIS A 144 -7.77 -36.30 -8.45
C HIS A 144 -8.50 -37.42 -9.20
N GLU A 145 -7.79 -38.44 -9.66
CA GLU A 145 -8.41 -39.57 -10.40
C GLU A 145 -9.50 -40.28 -9.58
N GLY A 146 -9.39 -40.25 -8.24
CA GLY A 146 -10.34 -40.88 -7.33
C GLY A 146 -11.75 -40.31 -7.37
N VAL A 147 -11.94 -39.11 -7.93
CA VAL A 147 -13.25 -38.46 -8.07
C VAL A 147 -14.18 -39.25 -8.98
N VAL A 148 -13.64 -39.88 -10.03
CA VAL A 148 -14.45 -40.57 -11.05
C VAL A 148 -14.80 -42.01 -10.62
N GLY A 149 -14.42 -42.44 -9.41
CA GLY A 149 -14.57 -43.81 -8.93
C GLY A 149 -13.61 -44.80 -9.61
N LYS A 150 -13.28 -45.91 -8.94
CA LYS A 150 -12.48 -47.00 -9.54
C LYS A 150 -13.34 -47.82 -10.49
N GLU A 151 -12.77 -48.32 -11.58
CA GLU A 151 -13.41 -49.36 -12.40
C GLU A 151 -13.78 -50.54 -11.49
N GLU A 152 -15.08 -50.85 -11.40
CA GLU A 152 -15.49 -52.19 -10.98
C GLU A 152 -14.93 -53.17 -12.01
N LYS A 153 -13.87 -53.89 -11.63
CA LYS A 153 -13.38 -55.01 -12.42
C LYS A 153 -14.49 -56.04 -12.50
N ALA A 154 -15.19 -56.07 -13.63
CA ALA A 154 -16.04 -57.20 -14.01
C ALA A 154 -15.13 -58.45 -14.03
N SER A 155 -15.35 -59.33 -13.06
CA SER A 155 -14.63 -60.58 -12.88
C SER A 155 -15.24 -61.70 -13.71
#